data_AF-A0A0D4BZB4-F1
#
_entry.id   AF-A0A0D4BZB4-F1
#
_cell.length_a   1.000
_cell.length_b   1.000
_cell.length_c   1.000
_cell.angle_alpha   90.00
_cell.angle_beta   90.00
_cell.angle_gamma   90.00
#
_symmetry.space_group_name_H-M   'P 1'
#
loop_
_entity.id
_entity.type
_entity.pdbx_description
1 polymer ?
#
loop_
_entity_poly.entity_id
_entity_poly.type
_entity_poly.pdbx_seq_one_letter_code
_entity_poly.pdbx_strand_id
1 'polypeptide(L)'
;MPGPVRVARVLLAGVAIAHAVAIALLLLLQGLLISQISTMQPGLTAEDLSKLVAVELVRTGSFHALLVVVCGIYAVKIGSRSKRVFRIIVASQVLSVIFGITTWFISPDVVRFITVPFILAALVILLLLVGSRAGREFFKTRYQTDADLVPPR
;
A
#
# COMPACT_ATOMS: atom_id res chain seq x y z
N MET A 1 -3.15 -16.42 16.75
CA MET A 1 -2.56 -15.95 15.48
C MET A 1 -1.04 -16.04 15.60
N PRO A 2 -0.32 -16.70 14.67
CA PRO A 2 1.13 -16.86 14.74
C PRO A 2 1.87 -15.52 14.71
N GLY A 3 3.08 -15.48 15.28
CA GLY A 3 3.93 -14.29 15.36
C GLY A 3 4.06 -13.55 14.02
N PRO A 4 4.47 -14.22 12.91
CA PRO A 4 4.64 -13.55 11.62
C PRO A 4 3.38 -12.87 11.09
N VAL A 5 2.21 -13.49 11.30
CA VAL A 5 0.91 -12.93 10.87
C VAL A 5 0.52 -11.74 11.74
N ARG A 6 0.84 -11.77 13.04
CA ARG A 6 0.62 -10.62 13.95
C ARG A 6 1.51 -9.44 13.57
N VAL A 7 2.79 -9.68 13.26
CA VAL A 7 3.70 -8.62 12.81
C VAL A 7 3.24 -8.05 11.47
N ALA A 8 2.88 -8.89 10.51
CA ALA A 8 2.33 -8.44 9.22
C ALA A 8 1.07 -7.59 9.40
N ARG A 9 0.19 -7.94 10.36
CA ARG A 9 -0.98 -7.13 10.72
C ARG A 9 -0.60 -5.74 11.21
N VAL A 10 0.37 -5.65 12.12
CA VAL A 10 0.84 -4.36 12.66
C VAL A 10 1.50 -3.53 11.55
N LEU A 11 2.32 -4.15 10.70
CA LEU A 11 2.93 -3.47 9.56
C LEU A 11 1.89 -2.94 8.57
N LEU A 12 0.86 -3.72 8.24
CA LEU A 12 -0.23 -3.25 7.37
C LEU A 12 -0.98 -2.05 7.98
N ALA A 13 -1.23 -2.05 9.28
CA ALA A 13 -1.83 -0.91 9.97
C ALA A 13 -0.89 0.31 9.96
N GLY A 14 0.41 0.10 10.20
CA GLY A 14 1.42 1.15 10.13
C GLY A 14 1.53 1.77 8.73
N VAL A 15 1.50 0.95 7.68
CA VAL A 15 1.49 1.40 6.28
C VAL A 15 0.22 2.20 5.97
N ALA A 16 -0.95 1.77 6.46
CA ALA A 16 -2.19 2.54 6.31
C ALA A 16 -2.06 3.93 6.95
N ILE A 17 -1.51 4.02 8.16
CA ILE A 17 -1.27 5.29 8.85
C ILE A 17 -0.27 6.15 8.06
N ALA A 18 0.81 5.56 7.56
CA ALA A 18 1.82 6.27 6.77
C ALA A 18 1.23 6.88 5.48
N HIS A 19 0.29 6.19 4.81
CA HIS A 19 -0.43 6.77 3.68
C HIS A 19 -1.37 7.92 4.08
N ALA A 20 -2.01 7.85 5.25
CA ALA A 20 -2.79 8.97 5.77
C ALA A 20 -1.90 10.19 6.06
N VAL A 21 -0.70 9.96 6.62
CA VAL A 21 0.30 11.01 6.81
C VAL A 21 0.78 11.59 5.48
N ALA A 22 0.96 10.76 4.45
CA ALA A 22 1.33 11.23 3.11
C ALA A 22 0.27 12.19 2.52
N ILE A 23 -1.02 11.93 2.72
CA ILE A 23 -2.10 12.84 2.33
C ILE A 23 -2.00 14.17 3.09
N ALA A 24 -1.80 14.12 4.42
CA ALA A 24 -1.66 15.33 5.22
C ALA A 24 -0.45 16.17 4.77
N LEU A 25 0.70 15.52 4.51
CA LEU A 25 1.90 16.18 4.00
C LEU A 25 1.68 16.79 2.61
N LEU A 26 0.98 16.08 1.71
CA LEU A 26 0.65 16.61 0.38
C LEU A 26 -0.14 17.92 0.47
N LEU A 27 -1.10 18.01 1.40
CA LEU A 27 -1.90 19.22 1.61
C LEU A 27 -1.07 20.34 2.26
N LEU A 28 -0.27 20.02 3.28
CA LEU A 28 0.57 21.00 3.97
C LEU A 28 1.68 21.55 3.07
N LEU A 29 2.17 20.76 2.12
CA LEU A 29 3.27 21.10 1.22
C LEU A 29 2.77 21.50 -0.18
N GLN A 30 1.51 21.88 -0.33
CA GLN A 30 0.94 22.31 -1.62
C GLN A 30 1.75 23.45 -2.27
N GLY A 31 2.32 24.37 -1.49
CA GLY A 31 3.19 25.43 -2.00
C GLY A 31 4.44 24.91 -2.72
N LEU A 32 5.05 23.83 -2.21
CA LEU A 32 6.18 23.17 -2.87
C LEU A 32 5.75 22.49 -4.17
N LEU A 33 4.55 21.88 -4.20
CA LEU A 33 3.99 21.29 -5.40
C LEU A 33 3.77 22.32 -6.50
N ILE A 34 3.22 23.49 -6.14
CA ILE A 34 3.03 24.62 -7.07
C ILE A 34 4.38 25.03 -7.67
N SER A 35 5.40 25.23 -6.83
CA SER A 35 6.75 25.62 -7.27
C SER A 35 7.41 24.58 -8.18
N GLN A 36 7.22 23.29 -7.88
CA GLN A 36 7.74 22.21 -8.72
C GLN A 36 7.06 22.16 -10.09
N ILE A 37 5.73 22.25 -10.14
CA ILE A 37 4.97 22.23 -11.40
C ILE A 37 5.32 23.46 -12.24
N SER A 38 5.40 24.65 -11.65
CA SER A 38 5.77 25.86 -12.39
C SER A 38 7.18 25.79 -12.98
N THR A 39 8.10 25.11 -12.30
CA THR A 39 9.47 24.90 -12.78
C THR A 39 9.51 23.87 -13.93
N MET A 40 8.69 22.81 -13.85
CA MET A 40 8.63 21.78 -14.89
C MET A 40 7.85 22.22 -16.14
N GLN A 41 6.94 23.18 -16.01
CA GLN A 41 6.07 23.66 -17.10
C GLN A 41 6.12 25.20 -17.16
N PRO A 42 7.24 25.77 -17.65
CA PRO A 42 7.36 27.22 -17.76
C PRO A 42 6.36 27.77 -18.77
N GLY A 43 5.73 28.90 -18.44
CA GLY A 43 4.76 29.59 -19.31
C GLY A 43 3.29 29.30 -19.02
N LEU A 44 2.98 28.48 -18.02
CA LEU A 44 1.60 28.32 -17.53
C LEU A 44 1.07 29.62 -16.95
N THR A 45 -0.19 29.94 -17.26
CA THR A 45 -0.93 30.98 -16.55
C THR A 45 -1.19 30.56 -15.10
N ALA A 46 -1.48 31.52 -14.22
CA ALA A 46 -1.82 31.22 -12.83
C ALA A 46 -3.08 30.32 -12.73
N GLU A 47 -4.04 30.50 -13.65
CA GLU A 47 -5.24 29.69 -13.71
C GLU A 47 -4.93 28.24 -14.10
N ASP A 48 -4.14 28.02 -15.16
CA ASP A 48 -3.78 26.67 -15.62
C ASP A 48 -2.92 25.94 -14.59
N LEU A 49 -2.00 26.65 -13.93
CA LEU A 49 -1.21 26.12 -12.84
C LEU A 49 -2.11 25.65 -11.68
N SER A 50 -3.11 26.44 -11.29
CA SER A 50 -4.04 26.08 -10.22
C SER A 50 -4.85 24.81 -10.55
N LYS A 51 -5.28 24.65 -11.81
CA LYS A 51 -5.99 23.46 -12.30
C LYS A 51 -5.09 22.23 -12.26
N LEU A 52 -3.85 22.34 -12.73
CA LEU A 52 -2.90 21.22 -12.72
C LEU A 52 -2.56 20.78 -11.29
N VAL A 53 -2.35 21.74 -10.39
CA VAL A 53 -2.14 21.45 -8.96
C VAL A 53 -3.35 20.74 -8.37
N ALA A 54 -4.57 21.20 -8.66
CA ALA A 54 -5.79 20.55 -8.18
C ALA A 54 -5.93 19.11 -8.71
N VAL A 55 -5.65 18.89 -9.99
CA VAL A 55 -5.64 17.54 -10.60
C VAL A 55 -4.61 16.64 -9.92
N GLU A 56 -3.41 17.15 -9.67
CA GLU A 56 -2.35 16.38 -9.01
C GLU A 56 -2.71 16.04 -7.56
N LEU A 57 -3.29 16.99 -6.82
CA LEU A 57 -3.78 16.75 -5.46
C LEU A 57 -4.88 15.70 -5.42
N VAL A 58 -5.85 15.76 -6.34
CA VAL A 58 -6.93 14.77 -6.43
C VAL A 58 -6.37 13.40 -6.82
N ARG A 59 -5.49 13.34 -7.83
CA ARG A 59 -4.87 12.10 -8.29
C ARG A 59 -4.07 11.42 -7.17
N THR A 60 -3.13 12.15 -6.58
CA THR A 60 -2.21 11.61 -5.58
C THR A 60 -2.92 11.37 -4.24
N GLY A 61 -3.80 12.29 -3.83
CA GLY A 61 -4.62 12.15 -2.63
C GLY A 61 -5.58 10.96 -2.70
N SER A 62 -6.31 10.78 -3.81
CA SER A 62 -7.23 9.65 -3.97
C SER A 62 -6.51 8.31 -4.00
N PHE A 63 -5.33 8.24 -4.65
CA PHE A 63 -4.51 7.03 -4.65
C PHE A 63 -4.07 6.64 -3.24
N HIS A 64 -3.54 7.59 -2.45
CA HIS A 64 -3.18 7.31 -1.07
C HIS A 64 -4.39 6.98 -0.20
N ALA A 65 -5.54 7.64 -0.40
CA ALA A 65 -6.75 7.34 0.36
C ALA A 65 -7.24 5.91 0.11
N LEU A 66 -7.17 5.44 -1.15
CA LEU A 66 -7.43 4.05 -1.48
C LEU A 66 -6.49 3.10 -0.73
N LEU A 67 -5.19 3.41 -0.67
CA LEU A 67 -4.21 2.59 0.05
C LEU A 67 -4.46 2.56 1.56
N VAL A 68 -4.87 3.68 2.17
CA VAL A 68 -5.30 3.71 3.59
C VAL A 68 -6.40 2.69 3.82
N VAL A 69 -7.46 2.73 3.00
CA VAL A 69 -8.62 1.84 3.13
C VAL A 69 -8.21 0.39 2.90
N VAL A 70 -7.48 0.11 1.83
CA VAL A 70 -7.07 -1.25 1.46
C VAL A 70 -6.15 -1.88 2.51
N CYS A 71 -5.11 -1.16 2.96
CA CYS A 71 -4.20 -1.63 4.00
C CYS A 71 -4.93 -1.81 5.34
N GLY A 72 -5.86 -0.91 5.69
CA GLY A 72 -6.71 -1.05 6.87
C GLY A 72 -7.59 -2.31 6.82
N ILE A 73 -8.25 -2.56 5.69
CA ILE A 73 -9.03 -3.79 5.46
C ILE A 73 -8.15 -5.03 5.62
N TYR A 74 -6.94 -5.02 5.06
CA TYR A 74 -6.00 -6.14 5.20
C TYR A 74 -5.58 -6.34 6.65
N ALA A 75 -5.24 -5.29 7.38
CA ALA A 75 -4.90 -5.38 8.80
C ALA A 75 -6.03 -5.97 9.64
N VAL A 76 -7.30 -5.69 9.29
CA VAL A 76 -8.46 -6.30 9.96
C VAL A 76 -8.66 -7.75 9.53
N LYS A 77 -8.61 -8.03 8.22
CA LYS A 77 -9.01 -9.33 7.65
C LYS A 77 -7.92 -10.40 7.67
N ILE A 78 -6.65 -10.04 7.87
CA ILE A 78 -5.53 -11.00 7.86
C ILE A 78 -5.67 -12.10 8.93
N GLY A 79 -6.41 -11.85 10.02
CA GLY A 79 -6.72 -12.85 11.04
C GLY A 79 -7.76 -13.91 10.64
N SER A 80 -8.44 -13.75 9.50
CA SER A 80 -9.60 -14.59 9.09
C SER A 80 -9.27 -16.01 8.63
N ARG A 81 -7.97 -16.36 8.50
CA ARG A 81 -7.47 -17.62 7.93
C ARG A 81 -7.96 -17.93 6.51
N SER A 82 -8.55 -16.95 5.81
CA SER A 82 -9.08 -17.15 4.46
C SER A 82 -7.95 -17.19 3.43
N LYS A 83 -7.89 -18.27 2.63
CA LYS A 83 -6.97 -18.38 1.48
C LYS A 83 -7.16 -17.26 0.46
N ARG A 84 -8.40 -16.82 0.25
CA ARG A 84 -8.70 -15.71 -0.68
C ARG A 84 -8.09 -14.40 -0.16
N VAL A 85 -8.28 -14.10 1.13
CA VAL A 85 -7.67 -12.92 1.77
C VAL A 85 -6.15 -12.97 1.69
N PHE A 86 -5.54 -14.12 1.98
CA PHE A 86 -4.09 -14.31 1.84
C PHE A 86 -3.59 -14.02 0.42
N ARG A 87 -4.21 -14.60 -0.61
CA ARG A 87 -3.82 -14.37 -2.01
C ARG A 87 -3.95 -12.89 -2.41
N ILE A 88 -5.03 -12.22 -1.99
CA ILE A 88 -5.24 -10.81 -2.25
C ILE A 88 -4.15 -9.97 -1.58
N ILE A 89 -3.85 -10.21 -0.30
CA ILE A 89 -2.80 -9.48 0.42
C ILE A 89 -1.45 -9.66 -0.29
N VAL A 90 -1.08 -10.91 -0.61
CA VAL A 90 0.19 -11.22 -1.29
C VAL A 90 0.27 -10.54 -2.66
N ALA A 91 -0.77 -10.66 -3.49
CA ALA A 91 -0.81 -9.99 -4.80
C ALA A 91 -0.67 -8.48 -4.66
N SER A 92 -1.39 -7.86 -3.71
CA SER A 92 -1.29 -6.42 -3.46
C SER A 92 0.09 -6.01 -2.95
N GLN A 93 0.78 -6.83 -2.14
CA GLN A 93 2.15 -6.51 -1.71
C GLN A 93 3.14 -6.61 -2.87
N VAL A 94 3.03 -7.63 -3.74
CA VAL A 94 3.84 -7.73 -4.96
C VAL A 94 3.62 -6.50 -5.84
N LEU A 95 2.36 -6.13 -6.05
CA LEU A 95 2.00 -4.96 -6.83
C LEU A 95 2.53 -3.66 -6.19
N SER A 96 2.52 -3.55 -4.85
CA SER A 96 3.10 -2.43 -4.12
C SER A 96 4.61 -2.31 -4.31
N VAL A 97 5.34 -3.44 -4.36
CA VAL A 97 6.77 -3.46 -4.66
C VAL A 97 7.02 -2.99 -6.10
N ILE A 98 6.28 -3.51 -7.07
CA ILE A 98 6.41 -3.11 -8.49
C ILE A 98 6.12 -1.63 -8.66
N PHE A 99 5.00 -1.14 -8.12
CA PHE A 99 4.67 0.28 -8.18
C PHE A 99 5.71 1.12 -7.45
N GLY A 100 6.15 0.73 -6.25
CA GLY A 100 7.16 1.48 -5.51
C GLY A 100 8.48 1.59 -6.28
N ILE A 101 8.96 0.51 -6.90
CA ILE A 101 10.18 0.53 -7.72
C ILE A 101 9.99 1.44 -8.94
N THR A 102 8.88 1.30 -9.67
CA THR A 102 8.56 2.15 -10.83
C THR A 102 8.49 3.63 -10.43
N THR A 103 7.80 3.93 -9.32
CA THR A 103 7.72 5.27 -8.73
C THR A 103 9.12 5.78 -8.38
N TRP A 104 9.98 4.97 -7.76
CA TRP A 104 11.35 5.40 -7.42
C TRP A 104 12.14 5.89 -8.65
N PHE A 105 12.03 5.21 -9.79
CA PHE A 105 12.75 5.61 -11.01
C PHE A 105 12.17 6.86 -11.67
N ILE A 106 10.84 7.03 -11.64
CA ILE A 106 10.13 8.08 -12.39
C ILE A 106 9.92 9.35 -11.56
N SER A 107 9.94 9.26 -10.23
CA SER A 107 9.60 10.38 -9.35
C SER A 107 10.74 11.39 -9.18
N PRO A 108 10.41 12.66 -8.89
CA PRO A 108 11.38 13.64 -8.40
C PRO A 108 12.11 13.15 -7.14
N ASP A 109 13.36 13.59 -6.94
CA ASP A 109 14.21 13.15 -5.82
C ASP A 109 13.59 13.32 -4.44
N VAL A 110 12.74 14.34 -4.26
CA VAL A 110 12.06 14.62 -2.99
C VAL A 110 11.11 13.48 -2.56
N VAL A 111 10.57 12.73 -3.53
CA VAL A 111 9.62 11.64 -3.27
C VAL A 111 10.32 10.28 -3.19
N ARG A 112 11.55 10.19 -3.71
CA ARG A 112 12.35 8.95 -3.71
C ARG A 112 12.54 8.44 -2.29
N PHE A 113 13.05 9.26 -1.37
CA PHE A 113 13.34 8.83 0.01
C PHE A 113 12.13 8.28 0.77
N ILE A 114 10.92 8.78 0.47
CA ILE A 114 9.67 8.33 1.08
C ILE A 114 9.24 6.96 0.51
N THR A 115 9.61 6.65 -0.73
CA THR A 115 9.19 5.43 -1.42
C THR A 115 9.88 4.18 -0.85
N VAL A 116 11.13 4.28 -0.40
CA VAL A 116 11.92 3.12 0.10
C VAL A 116 11.27 2.45 1.30
N PRO A 117 10.84 3.17 2.37
CA PRO A 117 10.11 2.56 3.48
C PRO A 117 8.89 1.74 3.06
N PHE A 118 8.11 2.21 2.06
CA PHE A 118 6.93 1.48 1.57
C PHE A 118 7.32 0.20 0.83
N ILE A 119 8.34 0.25 -0.02
CA ILE A 119 8.87 -0.95 -0.71
C ILE A 119 9.35 -1.98 0.31
N LEU A 120 10.15 -1.53 1.29
CA LEU A 120 10.68 -2.40 2.34
C LEU A 120 9.57 -3.02 3.19
N ALA A 121 8.55 -2.24 3.57
CA ALA A 121 7.41 -2.75 4.31
C ALA A 121 6.67 -3.85 3.53
N ALA A 122 6.42 -3.64 2.23
CA ALA A 122 5.78 -4.64 1.38
C ALA A 122 6.62 -5.92 1.26
N LEU A 123 7.95 -5.81 1.09
CA LEU A 123 8.87 -6.95 1.07
C LEU A 123 8.87 -7.71 2.39
N VAL A 124 8.92 -7.01 3.53
CA VAL A 124 8.89 -7.64 4.86
C VAL A 124 7.55 -8.36 5.06
N ILE A 125 6.42 -7.78 4.68
CA ILE A 125 5.11 -8.45 4.76
C ILE A 125 5.12 -9.71 3.88
N LEU A 126 5.67 -9.67 2.67
CA LEU A 126 5.80 -10.86 1.81
C LEU A 126 6.66 -11.95 2.47
N LEU A 127 7.79 -11.59 3.06
CA LEU A 127 8.67 -12.54 3.76
C LEU A 127 7.97 -13.16 4.98
N LEU A 128 7.22 -12.37 5.75
CA LEU A 128 6.47 -12.86 6.90
C LEU A 128 5.35 -13.83 6.50
N LEU A 129 4.67 -13.56 5.40
CA LEU A 129 3.49 -14.34 4.98
C LEU A 129 3.83 -15.54 4.10
N VAL A 130 4.71 -15.35 3.12
CA VAL A 130 5.10 -16.37 2.14
C VAL A 130 6.40 -17.06 2.55
N GLY A 131 7.37 -16.32 3.08
CA GLY A 131 8.67 -16.86 3.49
C GLY A 131 8.60 -17.72 4.76
N SER A 132 7.76 -17.35 5.73
CA SER A 132 7.66 -18.10 7.00
C SER A 132 6.75 -19.33 6.91
N ARG A 133 7.20 -20.47 7.46
CA ARG A 133 6.39 -21.70 7.56
C ARG A 133 5.10 -21.44 8.36
N ALA A 134 5.20 -20.75 9.49
CA ALA A 134 4.06 -20.43 10.34
C ALA A 134 3.01 -19.55 9.63
N GLY A 135 3.45 -18.60 8.80
CA GLY A 135 2.57 -17.78 7.96
C GLY A 135 1.83 -18.63 6.93
N ARG A 136 2.56 -19.45 6.15
CA ARG A 136 1.96 -20.32 5.14
C ARG A 136 0.95 -21.30 5.72
N GLU A 137 1.27 -21.97 6.82
CA GLU A 137 0.39 -22.98 7.43
C GLU A 137 -0.89 -22.36 8.01
N PHE A 138 -0.81 -21.15 8.57
CA PHE A 138 -1.97 -20.46 9.15
C PHE A 138 -3.14 -20.27 8.17
N PHE A 139 -2.83 -20.06 6.88
CA PHE A 139 -3.83 -19.87 5.83
C PHE A 139 -4.20 -21.17 5.10
N LYS A 140 -3.54 -22.31 5.38
CA LYS A 140 -3.92 -23.61 4.82
C LYS A 140 -5.08 -24.27 5.57
N THR A 141 -5.17 -24.06 6.89
CA THR A 141 -5.99 -24.86 7.82
C THR A 141 -7.50 -24.81 7.55
N ARG A 142 -8.06 -23.69 7.04
CA ARG A 142 -9.51 -23.56 6.82
C ARG A 142 -10.02 -24.35 5.61
N TYR A 143 -9.15 -24.59 4.62
CA TYR A 143 -9.55 -25.34 3.42
C TYR A 143 -9.75 -26.83 3.70
N GLN A 144 -9.03 -27.39 4.67
CA GLN A 144 -9.26 -28.78 5.08
C GLN A 144 -10.61 -28.90 5.78
N THR A 145 -10.92 -28.00 6.73
CA THR A 145 -12.19 -28.03 7.45
C THR A 145 -13.43 -27.87 6.54
N ASP A 146 -13.38 -27.02 5.51
CA ASP A 146 -14.51 -26.85 4.58
C ASP A 146 -14.60 -28.01 3.55
N ALA A 147 -13.48 -28.67 3.23
CA ALA A 147 -13.46 -29.84 2.33
C ALA A 147 -13.93 -31.13 3.02
N ASP A 148 -13.62 -31.28 4.32
CA ASP A 148 -14.03 -32.43 5.14
C ASP A 148 -15.55 -32.43 5.45
N LEU A 149 -16.24 -31.29 5.23
CA LEU A 149 -17.68 -31.14 5.42
C LEU A 149 -18.51 -31.45 4.16
N VAL A 150 -17.87 -31.73 3.02
CA VAL A 150 -18.57 -32.18 1.81
C VAL A 150 -18.54 -33.71 1.80
N PRO A 151 -19.65 -34.41 2.13
CA PRO A 151 -19.67 -35.86 2.07
C PRO A 151 -19.41 -36.33 0.62
N PRO A 152 -18.68 -37.44 0.43
CA PRO A 152 -18.49 -38.02 -0.89
C PRO A 152 -19.86 -38.34 -1.51
N ARG A 153 -20.04 -37.96 -2.77
CA ARG A 153 -21.22 -38.28 -3.59
C ARG A 153 -21.12 -39.72 -4.11
#